data_AF-A0A952AU56-F1
#
_entry.id   AF-A0A952AU56-F1
#
_cell.length_a   1.000
_cell.length_b   1.000
_cell.length_c   1.000
_cell.angle_alpha   90.00
_cell.angle_beta   90.00
_cell.angle_gamma   90.00
#
_symmetry.space_group_name_H-M   'P 1'
#
loop_
_entity.id
_entity.type
_entity.pdbx_description
1 polymer ?
#
loop_
_entity_poly.entity_id
_entity_poly.type
_entity_poly.pdbx_seq_one_letter_code
_entity_poly.pdbx_strand_id
1 'polypeptide(L)'
;MNKELSFVHPGEILLEEFLVPMGISQNRLALDICVPARRINEITQGKRRITTDTALRLARYFNMSPQFWLGLQLDYDLDIAEDELADRIAREAQVYSSP
;
A
#
# COMPACT_ATOMS: atom_id res chain seq x y z
N MET A 1 17.49 -15.77 -14.41
CA MET A 1 16.70 -14.53 -14.63
C MET A 1 16.08 -14.21 -13.28
N ASN A 2 16.77 -13.47 -12.42
CA ASN A 2 16.21 -13.05 -11.14
C ASN A 2 16.02 -11.56 -11.23
N LYS A 3 14.92 -11.16 -11.87
CA LYS A 3 14.44 -9.79 -11.76
C LYS A 3 13.96 -9.68 -10.33
N GLU A 4 14.71 -8.98 -9.48
CA GLU A 4 14.22 -8.48 -8.20
C GLU A 4 12.83 -7.90 -8.47
N LEU A 5 11.80 -8.62 -8.04
CA LEU A 5 10.44 -8.10 -8.06
C LEU A 5 10.44 -7.04 -6.97
N SER A 6 10.71 -5.79 -7.34
CA SER A 6 10.56 -4.66 -6.44
C SER A 6 9.09 -4.65 -6.00
N PHE A 7 8.84 -5.07 -4.77
CA PHE A 7 7.51 -5.00 -4.17
C PHE A 7 7.01 -3.56 -4.27
N VAL A 8 5.96 -3.33 -5.06
CA VAL A 8 5.51 -1.98 -5.36
C VAL A 8 4.72 -1.47 -4.17
N HIS A 9 5.27 -0.49 -3.45
CA HIS A 9 4.58 0.09 -2.32
C HIS A 9 3.32 0.84 -2.80
N PRO A 10 2.16 0.77 -2.09
CA PRO A 10 0.92 1.44 -2.50
C PRO A 10 1.07 2.96 -2.68
N GLY A 11 2.02 3.55 -1.97
CA GLY A 11 2.37 4.95 -2.10
C GLY A 11 3.07 5.32 -3.41
N GLU A 12 3.80 4.38 -4.02
CA GLU A 12 4.36 4.56 -5.37
C GLU A 12 3.22 4.57 -6.39
N ILE A 13 2.26 3.65 -6.27
CA ILE A 13 1.04 3.63 -7.10
C ILE A 13 0.25 4.93 -6.93
N LEU A 14 0.04 5.39 -5.69
CA LEU A 14 -0.61 6.67 -5.44
C LEU A 14 0.12 7.83 -6.14
N LEU A 15 1.46 7.82 -6.16
CA LEU A 15 2.23 8.88 -6.79
C LEU A 15 2.16 8.81 -8.31
N GLU A 16 2.56 7.68 -8.90
CA GLU A 16 2.80 7.51 -10.32
C GLU A 16 1.51 7.32 -11.14
N GLU A 17 0.50 6.66 -10.57
CA GLU A 17 -0.74 6.34 -11.29
C GLU A 17 -1.87 7.34 -11.03
N PHE A 18 -1.77 8.15 -9.97
CA PHE A 18 -2.82 9.12 -9.60
C PHE A 18 -2.29 10.55 -9.55
N LEU A 19 -1.33 10.85 -8.67
CA LEU A 19 -0.91 12.23 -8.44
C LEU A 19 -0.21 12.86 -9.66
N VAL A 20 0.76 12.16 -10.26
CA VAL A 20 1.50 12.64 -11.43
C VAL A 20 0.58 12.84 -12.64
N PRO A 21 -0.25 11.86 -13.07
CA PRO A 21 -1.11 12.02 -14.23
C PRO A 21 -2.20 13.08 -14.07
N MET A 22 -2.67 13.29 -12.82
CA MET A 22 -3.69 14.29 -12.52
C MET A 22 -3.10 15.69 -12.23
N GLY A 23 -1.77 15.83 -12.17
CA GLY A 23 -1.11 17.09 -11.82
C GLY A 23 -1.37 17.55 -10.38
N ILE A 24 -1.67 16.62 -9.46
CA ILE A 24 -1.99 16.91 -8.06
C ILE A 24 -0.71 16.77 -7.23
N SER A 25 -0.31 17.83 -6.53
CA SER A 25 0.82 17.73 -5.60
C SER A 25 0.47 16.95 -4.33
N GLN A 26 1.45 16.30 -3.71
CA GLN A 26 1.28 15.62 -2.42
C GLN A 26 0.70 16.55 -1.34
N ASN A 27 1.15 17.81 -1.31
CA ASN A 27 0.62 18.85 -0.42
C ASN A 27 -0.84 19.17 -0.71
N ARG A 28 -1.21 19.27 -1.99
CA ARG A 28 -2.61 19.51 -2.38
C ARG A 28 -3.50 18.37 -1.93
N LEU A 29 -3.12 17.12 -2.20
CA LEU A 29 -3.85 15.95 -1.73
C LEU A 29 -4.03 15.99 -0.20
N ALA A 30 -2.95 16.25 0.55
CA ALA A 30 -3.00 16.26 2.00
C ALA A 30 -4.00 17.28 2.57
N LEU A 31 -4.03 18.48 2.00
CA LEU A 31 -5.01 19.52 2.35
C LEU A 31 -6.42 19.07 2.00
N ASP A 32 -6.64 18.56 0.79
CA ASP A 32 -7.96 18.19 0.30
C ASP A 32 -8.58 17.03 1.10
N ILE A 33 -7.75 16.12 1.62
CA ILE A 33 -8.22 14.99 2.45
C ILE A 33 -8.09 15.22 3.96
N CYS A 34 -7.76 16.45 4.38
CA CYS A 34 -7.63 16.88 5.77
C CYS A 34 -6.64 16.04 6.60
N VAL A 35 -5.43 15.83 6.10
CA VAL A 35 -4.34 15.14 6.82
C VAL A 35 -3.04 15.94 6.77
N PRO A 36 -2.09 15.72 7.70
CA PRO A 36 -0.78 16.35 7.61
C PRO A 36 -0.04 15.96 6.32
N ALA A 37 0.57 16.93 5.63
CA ALA A 37 1.36 16.69 4.41
C ALA A 37 2.45 15.61 4.59
N ARG A 38 3.08 15.58 5.78
CA ARG A 38 4.04 14.55 6.16
C ARG A 38 3.49 13.13 6.00
N ARG A 39 2.20 12.92 6.26
CA ARG A 39 1.57 11.60 6.10
C ARG A 39 1.63 11.15 4.64
N ILE A 40 1.24 12.00 3.70
CA ILE A 40 1.25 11.68 2.26
C ILE A 40 2.69 11.53 1.76
N ASN A 41 3.61 12.38 2.22
CA ASN A 41 5.02 12.27 1.88
C ASN A 41 5.62 10.93 2.33
N GLU A 42 5.39 10.52 3.57
CA GLU A 42 5.88 9.23 4.07
C GLU A 42 5.23 8.05 3.34
N ILE A 43 3.95 8.14 2.95
CA ILE A 43 3.28 7.10 2.16
C ILE A 43 3.94 6.96 0.78
N THR A 44 4.05 8.07 0.04
CA THR A 44 4.64 8.07 -1.32
C THR A 44 6.12 7.69 -1.33
N GLN A 45 6.83 7.83 -0.21
CA GLN A 45 8.21 7.36 -0.04
C GLN A 45 8.34 5.90 0.44
N GLY A 46 7.23 5.17 0.60
CA GLY A 46 7.27 3.79 1.10
C GLY A 46 7.56 3.65 2.60
N LYS A 47 7.56 4.76 3.35
CA LYS A 47 7.90 4.79 4.79
C LYS A 47 6.69 4.62 5.70
N ARG A 48 5.48 4.77 5.16
CA ARG A 48 4.23 4.67 5.91
C ARG A 48 3.19 3.89 5.11
N ARG A 49 2.53 2.97 5.79
CA ARG A 49 1.40 2.20 5.24
C ARG A 49 0.16 3.05 5.05
N ILE A 50 -0.68 2.65 4.10
CA ILE A 50 -2.06 3.14 3.97
C ILE A 50 -2.92 2.46 5.05
N THR A 51 -3.36 3.24 6.04
CA THR A 51 -4.30 2.79 7.07
C THR A 51 -5.74 2.87 6.59
N THR A 52 -6.68 2.25 7.31
CA THR A 52 -8.12 2.35 7.02
C THR A 52 -8.64 3.80 6.97
N ASP A 53 -8.19 4.68 7.89
CA ASP A 53 -8.53 6.12 7.85
C ASP A 53 -8.03 6.77 6.55
N THR A 54 -6.82 6.44 6.13
CA THR A 54 -6.25 6.99 4.89
C THR A 54 -6.98 6.43 3.66
N ALA A 55 -7.27 5.13 3.63
CA ALA A 55 -8.01 4.49 2.55
C ALA A 55 -9.42 5.09 2.38
N LEU A 56 -10.16 5.34 3.46
CA LEU A 56 -11.48 5.98 3.40
C LEU A 56 -11.41 7.40 2.84
N ARG A 57 -10.37 8.14 3.20
CA ARG A 57 -10.12 9.50 2.69
C ARG A 57 -9.76 9.51 1.21
N LEU A 58 -8.84 8.65 0.78
CA LEU A 58 -8.46 8.50 -0.63
C LEU A 58 -9.64 8.00 -1.47
N ALA A 59 -10.42 7.05 -0.97
CA ALA A 59 -11.65 6.56 -1.59
C ALA A 59 -12.64 7.69 -1.84
N ARG A 60 -12.88 8.54 -0.85
CA ARG A 60 -13.74 9.71 -0.99
C ARG A 60 -13.21 10.72 -2.01
N TYR A 61 -11.90 10.97 -2.01
CA TYR A 61 -11.27 11.96 -2.89
C TYR A 61 -11.24 11.53 -4.36
N PHE A 62 -10.86 10.27 -4.63
CA PHE A 62 -10.73 9.74 -5.99
C PHE A 62 -12.00 9.05 -6.50
N ASN A 63 -13.09 9.04 -5.73
CA ASN A 63 -14.33 8.32 -6.04
C ASN A 63 -14.09 6.83 -6.35
N MET A 64 -13.32 6.18 -5.48
CA MET A 64 -12.98 4.76 -5.54
C MET A 64 -13.41 4.04 -4.27
N SER A 65 -13.27 2.71 -4.23
CA SER A 65 -13.52 1.96 -3.00
C SER A 65 -12.32 2.05 -2.04
N PRO A 66 -12.55 2.06 -0.71
CA PRO A 66 -11.46 1.94 0.27
C PRO A 66 -10.76 0.57 0.18
N GLN A 67 -11.46 -0.47 -0.28
CA GLN A 67 -10.90 -1.81 -0.46
C GLN A 67 -9.83 -1.84 -1.55
N PHE A 68 -9.92 -0.99 -2.57
CA PHE A 68 -8.83 -0.86 -3.55
C PHE A 68 -7.52 -0.48 -2.86
N TRP A 69 -7.53 0.58 -2.07
CA TRP A 69 -6.35 1.08 -1.37
C TRP A 69 -5.82 0.10 -0.32
N LEU A 70 -6.72 -0.56 0.42
CA LEU A 70 -6.34 -1.58 1.40
C LEU A 70 -5.84 -2.86 0.73
N GLY A 71 -6.37 -3.19 -0.45
CA GLY A 71 -5.90 -4.31 -1.28
C GLY A 71 -4.45 -4.12 -1.68
N LEU A 72 -4.09 -2.94 -2.22
CA LEU A 72 -2.70 -2.61 -2.53
C LEU A 72 -1.78 -2.78 -1.31
N GLN A 73 -2.22 -2.32 -0.14
CA GLN A 73 -1.44 -2.45 1.09
C GLN A 73 -1.30 -3.91 1.53
N LEU A 74 -2.37 -4.70 1.42
CA LEU A 74 -2.35 -6.11 1.73
C LEU A 74 -1.39 -6.86 0.81
N ASP A 75 -1.46 -6.62 -0.50
CA ASP A 75 -0.61 -7.26 -1.49
C ASP A 75 0.87 -6.97 -1.19
N TYR A 76 1.23 -5.70 -0.98
CA TYR A 76 2.59 -5.30 -0.58
C TYR A 76 3.03 -5.93 0.76
N ASP A 77 2.13 -5.96 1.75
CA ASP A 77 2.45 -6.51 3.07
C ASP A 77 2.66 -8.03 3.03
N LEU A 78 1.89 -8.75 2.20
CA LEU A 78 2.03 -10.19 1.99
C LEU A 78 3.33 -10.50 1.25
N ASP A 79 3.60 -9.79 0.16
CA ASP A 79 4.82 -9.91 -0.64
C ASP A 79 6.09 -9.80 0.22
N ILE A 80 6.17 -8.75 1.06
CA ILE A 80 7.30 -8.55 2.00
C ILE A 80 7.35 -9.68 3.03
N ALA A 81 6.21 -10.06 3.61
CA ALA A 81 6.17 -11.09 4.63
C ALA A 81 6.52 -12.48 4.08
N GLU A 82 6.14 -12.80 2.84
CA GLU A 82 6.50 -14.04 2.17
C GLU A 82 8.01 -14.12 1.96
N ASP A 83 8.65 -13.06 1.46
CA ASP A 83 10.10 -13.01 1.27
C ASP A 83 10.86 -13.20 2.61
N GLU A 84 10.38 -12.57 3.69
CA GLU A 84 11.03 -12.63 4.99
C GLU A 84 10.75 -13.93 5.76
N LEU A 85 9.55 -14.50 5.63
CA LEU A 85 9.04 -15.51 6.57
C LEU A 85 8.72 -16.87 5.93
N ALA A 86 8.67 -17.01 4.61
CA ALA A 86 8.19 -18.23 3.94
C ALA A 86 8.89 -19.50 4.45
N ASP A 87 10.22 -19.49 4.48
CA ASP A 87 11.03 -20.62 4.95
C ASP A 87 10.76 -21.00 6.40
N ARG A 88 10.55 -20.00 7.26
CA ARG A 88 10.26 -20.23 8.68
C ARG A 88 8.86 -20.80 8.85
N ILE A 89 7.86 -20.20 8.20
CA ILE A 89 6.47 -20.63 8.26
C ILE A 89 6.34 -22.06 7.73
N ALA A 90 7.03 -22.42 6.65
CA ALA A 90 7.01 -23.78 6.10
C ALA A 90 7.52 -24.86 7.06
N ARG A 91 8.38 -24.49 8.02
CA ARG A 91 8.87 -25.40 9.08
C ARG A 91 7.98 -25.44 10.31
N GLU A 92 7.33 -24.32 10.64
CA GLU A 92 6.59 -24.15 11.90
C GLU A 92 5.08 -24.43 11.78
N ALA A 93 4.48 -24.11 10.63
CA ALA A 93 3.05 -24.24 10.38
C ALA A 93 2.73 -25.55 9.64
N GLN A 94 1.75 -26.30 10.15
CA GLN A 94 1.25 -27.51 9.49
C GLN A 94 0.02 -27.19 8.65
N VAL A 95 -0.08 -27.82 7.48
CA VAL A 95 -1.30 -27.79 6.68
C VAL A 95 -2.36 -28.62 7.39
N TYR A 96 -3.50 -28.00 7.69
CA TYR A 96 -4.64 -28.74 8.21
C TYR A 96 -5.11 -29.76 7.16
N SER A 97 -5.04 -31.04 7.50
CA SER A 97 -5.61 -32.13 6.70
C SER A 97 -6.77 -32.72 7.48
N SER A 98 -8.00 -32.56 6.98
CA SER A 98 -9.15 -33.32 7.50
C SER A 98 -8.97 -34.80 7.16
N PRO A 99 -9.39 -35.73 8.04
CA PRO A 99 -9.45 -37.15 7.71
C PRO A 99 -10.45 -37.47 6.60
#